data_AF-A0A535NGF4-F1
#
_entry.id   AF-A0A535NGF4-F1
#
_cell.length_a   1.000
_cell.length_b   1.000
_cell.length_c   1.000
_cell.angle_alpha   90.00
_cell.angle_beta   90.00
_cell.angle_gamma   90.00
#
_symmetry.space_group_name_H-M   'P 1'
#
loop_
_entity.id
_entity.type
_entity.pdbx_description
1 polymer ?
#
loop_
_entity_poly.entity_id
_entity_poly.type
_entity_poly.pdbx_seq_one_letter_code
_entity_poly.pdbx_strand_id
1 'polypeptide(L)'
;MTVKLLTDHDLPFSELVPGMELARSITNAGTTQLGGGYMKFTEDAEFPDWTLKYDEVLFVQDGELEVVSGGKSVKARAGEAILIPDGAKVTYRGRAGTVGFFVLWPFDWDKK
;
A
#
# COMPACT_ATOMS: atom_id res chain seq x y z
N MET A 1 -1.45 -10.75 24.41
CA MET A 1 -1.06 -10.16 23.11
C MET A 1 0.21 -10.86 22.66
N THR A 2 0.28 -11.30 21.41
CA THR A 2 1.44 -12.03 20.88
C THR A 2 1.93 -11.32 19.63
N VAL A 3 3.25 -11.13 19.55
CA VAL A 3 3.90 -10.59 18.34
C VAL A 3 3.71 -11.58 17.19
N LYS A 4 3.40 -11.07 16.00
CA LYS A 4 3.24 -11.89 14.80
C LYS A 4 4.28 -11.49 13.77
N LEU A 5 4.92 -12.49 13.15
CA LEU A 5 5.60 -12.31 11.88
C LEU A 5 4.52 -12.15 10.80
N LEU A 6 4.70 -11.18 9.89
CA LEU A 6 3.87 -11.02 8.71
C LEU A 6 4.74 -11.29 7.48
N THR A 7 4.22 -12.08 6.54
CA THR A 7 4.85 -12.38 5.25
C THR A 7 3.86 -12.14 4.11
N ASP A 8 4.37 -11.99 2.89
CA ASP A 8 3.56 -11.88 1.68
C ASP A 8 2.89 -13.21 1.27
N HIS A 9 3.22 -14.31 1.95
CA HIS A 9 2.61 -15.62 1.74
C HIS A 9 1.48 -15.94 2.74
N ASP A 10 1.28 -15.11 3.77
CA ASP A 10 0.31 -15.40 4.83
C ASP A 10 -1.15 -15.33 4.34
N LEU A 11 -1.40 -14.54 3.29
CA LEU A 11 -2.72 -14.33 2.71
C LEU A 11 -2.64 -14.37 1.17
N PRO A 12 -3.68 -14.87 0.50
CA PRO A 12 -3.79 -14.71 -0.94
C PRO A 12 -3.92 -13.22 -1.29
N PHE A 13 -3.27 -12.84 -2.39
CA PHE A 13 -3.46 -11.53 -2.99
C PHE A 13 -4.84 -11.48 -3.66
N SER A 14 -5.50 -10.34 -3.53
CA SER A 14 -6.76 -10.02 -4.21
C SER A 14 -6.54 -8.83 -5.13
N GLU A 15 -6.99 -8.93 -6.37
CA GLU A 15 -6.91 -7.85 -7.35
C GLU A 15 -7.69 -6.61 -6.84
N LEU A 16 -7.02 -5.46 -6.84
CA LEU A 16 -7.65 -4.17 -6.53
C LEU A 16 -8.08 -3.48 -7.84
N VAL A 17 -7.15 -3.42 -8.79
CA VAL A 17 -7.34 -2.98 -10.18
C VAL A 17 -6.50 -3.87 -11.08
N PRO A 18 -6.76 -3.93 -12.41
CA PRO A 18 -5.94 -4.72 -13.32
C PRO A 18 -4.45 -4.43 -13.14
N GLY A 19 -3.68 -5.48 -12.86
CA GLY A 19 -2.24 -5.40 -12.66
C GLY A 19 -1.76 -4.99 -11.27
N MET A 20 -2.65 -4.71 -10.32
CA MET A 20 -2.31 -4.38 -8.93
C MET A 20 -3.16 -5.18 -7.94
N GLU A 21 -2.49 -5.92 -7.06
CA GLU A 21 -3.12 -6.81 -6.09
C GLU A 21 -2.67 -6.48 -4.67
N LEU A 22 -3.52 -6.79 -3.68
CA LEU A 22 -3.27 -6.54 -2.25
C LEU A 22 -3.45 -7.80 -1.41
N ALA A 23 -2.61 -7.94 -0.38
CA ALA A 23 -2.78 -8.90 0.72
C ALA A 23 -2.74 -8.14 2.06
N ARG A 24 -3.90 -7.89 2.68
CA ARG A 24 -4.06 -7.02 3.86
C ARG A 24 -3.71 -7.72 5.19
N SER A 25 -2.47 -8.18 5.32
CA SER A 25 -2.00 -8.99 6.47
C SER A 25 -2.08 -8.28 7.82
N ILE A 26 -1.79 -6.97 7.89
CA ILE A 26 -1.94 -6.18 9.13
C ILE A 26 -3.42 -6.09 9.51
N THR A 27 -4.27 -5.69 8.56
CA THR A 27 -5.71 -5.55 8.82
C THR A 27 -6.32 -6.89 9.25
N ASN A 28 -5.95 -7.99 8.58
CA ASN A 28 -6.44 -9.33 8.91
C ASN A 28 -5.97 -9.81 10.29
N ALA A 29 -4.78 -9.41 10.74
CA ALA A 29 -4.30 -9.77 12.06
C ALA A 29 -5.23 -9.26 13.18
N GLY A 30 -5.88 -8.10 12.97
CA GLY A 30 -6.99 -7.61 13.79
C GLY A 30 -6.64 -7.25 15.24
N THR A 31 -5.36 -7.09 15.54
CA THR A 31 -4.85 -6.87 16.92
C THR A 31 -4.45 -5.43 17.23
N THR A 32 -4.53 -4.51 16.27
CA THR A 32 -4.11 -3.11 16.41
C THR A 32 -5.06 -2.18 15.64
N GLN A 33 -4.91 -0.86 15.80
CA GLN A 33 -5.60 0.12 14.94
C GLN A 33 -4.89 0.39 13.61
N LEU A 34 -3.75 -0.27 13.35
CA LEU A 34 -3.07 -0.18 12.07
C LEU A 34 -3.77 -1.09 11.06
N GLY A 35 -3.84 -0.62 9.82
CA GLY A 35 -4.24 -1.41 8.66
C GLY A 35 -3.07 -1.56 7.70
N GLY A 36 -3.29 -2.39 6.68
CA GLY A 36 -2.34 -2.54 5.58
C GLY A 36 -1.86 -3.97 5.38
N GLY A 37 -0.72 -4.12 4.73
CA GLY A 37 -0.13 -5.39 4.33
C GLY A 37 0.75 -5.24 3.11
N TYR A 38 0.66 -6.19 2.17
CA TYR A 38 1.46 -6.20 0.95
C TYR A 38 0.67 -5.74 -0.26
N MET A 39 1.36 -5.09 -1.18
CA MET A 39 0.88 -4.77 -2.53
C MET A 39 1.85 -5.34 -3.56
N LYS A 40 1.31 -5.79 -4.68
CA LYS A 40 2.10 -6.33 -5.79
C LYS A 40 1.58 -5.79 -7.11
N PHE A 41 2.50 -5.42 -7.98
CA PHE A 41 2.23 -5.06 -9.36
C PHE A 41 2.62 -6.22 -10.27
N THR A 42 1.64 -6.89 -10.87
CA THR A 42 1.88 -8.04 -11.78
C THR A 42 2.23 -7.59 -13.19
N GLU A 43 1.82 -6.37 -13.56
CA GLU A 43 2.18 -5.65 -14.78
C GLU A 43 2.39 -4.17 -14.46
N ASP A 44 2.78 -3.38 -15.46
CA ASP A 44 2.80 -1.91 -15.30
C ASP A 44 1.34 -1.45 -15.13
N ALA A 45 1.00 -0.94 -13.94
CA ALA A 45 -0.38 -0.58 -13.61
C ALA A 45 -0.47 0.74 -12.84
N GLU A 46 -1.66 1.35 -12.90
CA GLU A 46 -1.99 2.61 -12.27
C GLU A 46 -3.30 2.50 -11.49
N PHE A 47 -3.31 3.03 -10.27
CA PHE A 47 -4.52 3.25 -9.48
C PHE A 47 -4.75 4.76 -9.29
N PRO A 48 -5.60 5.38 -10.13
CA PRO A 48 -5.76 6.83 -10.16
C PRO A 48 -6.80 7.36 -9.17
N ASP A 49 -6.68 8.65 -8.87
CA ASP A 49 -7.70 9.48 -8.22
C ASP A 49 -8.15 9.02 -6.82
N TRP A 50 -7.27 8.33 -6.08
CA TRP A 50 -7.55 7.91 -4.71
C TRP A 50 -7.39 9.07 -3.74
N THR A 51 -8.38 9.31 -2.88
CA THR A 51 -8.29 10.31 -1.80
C THR A 51 -8.20 9.58 -0.47
N LEU A 52 -7.06 9.71 0.20
CA LEU A 52 -6.83 9.05 1.48
C LEU A 52 -7.67 9.73 2.58
N LYS A 53 -8.19 8.91 3.48
CA LYS A 53 -8.87 9.32 4.73
C LYS A 53 -8.11 8.82 5.96
N TYR A 54 -6.80 8.66 5.78
CA TYR A 54 -5.86 8.01 6.68
C TYR A 54 -4.45 8.43 6.31
N ASP A 55 -3.54 8.38 7.27
CA ASP A 55 -2.12 8.45 7.00
C ASP A 55 -1.64 7.09 6.47
N GLU A 56 -0.74 7.09 5.50
CA GLU A 56 -0.16 5.89 4.91
C GLU A 56 1.37 6.00 4.77
N VAL A 57 2.07 4.93 5.14
CA VAL A 57 3.48 4.73 4.83
C VAL A 57 3.60 3.54 3.89
N LEU A 58 4.27 3.74 2.76
CA LEU A 58 4.64 2.73 1.78
C LEU A 58 6.13 2.46 1.92
N PHE A 59 6.52 1.21 1.98
CA PHE A 59 7.91 0.76 1.86
C PHE A 59 8.03 -0.14 0.64
N VAL A 60 8.99 0.15 -0.24
CA VAL A 60 9.21 -0.64 -1.45
C VAL A 60 10.20 -1.75 -1.12
N GLN A 61 9.74 -2.99 -1.18
CA GLN A 61 10.58 -4.17 -0.96
C GLN A 61 11.35 -4.53 -2.23
N ASP A 62 10.71 -4.44 -3.39
CA ASP A 62 11.30 -4.69 -4.71
C ASP A 62 10.64 -3.82 -5.79
N GLY A 63 11.37 -3.56 -6.89
CA GLY A 63 10.89 -2.74 -8.01
C GLY A 63 10.90 -1.22 -7.79
N GLU A 64 9.96 -0.53 -8.44
CA GLU A 64 9.80 0.93 -8.37
C GLU A 64 8.32 1.30 -8.26
N LEU A 65 7.98 2.04 -7.20
CA LEU A 65 6.65 2.60 -6.95
C LEU A 65 6.70 4.12 -7.09
N GLU A 66 5.73 4.68 -7.80
CA GLU A 66 5.54 6.10 -7.98
C GLU A 66 4.18 6.53 -7.42
N VAL A 67 4.18 7.60 -6.62
CA VAL A 67 2.99 8.25 -6.11
C VAL A 67 2.95 9.68 -6.66
N VAL A 68 1.90 9.98 -7.42
CA VAL A 68 1.67 11.31 -7.99
C VAL A 68 0.64 12.04 -7.13
N SER A 69 0.97 13.24 -6.65
CA SER A 69 0.06 14.07 -5.86
C SER A 69 0.36 15.56 -6.05
N GLY A 70 -0.68 16.39 -6.17
CA GLY A 70 -0.51 17.85 -6.29
C GLY A 70 0.39 18.28 -7.45
N GLY A 71 0.39 17.54 -8.57
CA GLY A 71 1.26 17.79 -9.73
C GLY A 71 2.73 17.40 -9.54
N LYS A 72 3.09 16.80 -8.40
CA LYS A 72 4.43 16.25 -8.12
C LYS A 72 4.41 14.74 -8.18
N SER A 73 5.54 14.16 -8.57
CA SER A 73 5.78 12.72 -8.58
C SER A 73 6.86 12.39 -7.57
N VAL A 74 6.59 11.42 -6.70
CA VAL A 74 7.52 10.85 -5.73
C VAL A 74 7.74 9.39 -6.10
N LYS A 75 8.99 9.01 -6.36
CA LYS A 75 9.37 7.64 -6.71
C LYS A 75 10.18 7.03 -5.57
N ALA A 76 9.89 5.79 -5.24
CA ALA A 76 10.65 4.96 -4.31
C ALA A 76 11.04 3.64 -4.99
N ARG A 77 12.27 3.21 -4.74
CA ARG A 77 12.85 1.93 -5.17
C ARG A 77 13.03 1.02 -3.97
N ALA A 78 13.43 -0.22 -4.23
CA ALA A 78 13.75 -1.20 -3.20
C ALA A 78 14.58 -0.60 -2.04
N GLY A 79 14.06 -0.68 -0.82
CA GLY A 79 14.65 -0.13 0.40
C GLY A 79 14.20 1.29 0.77
N GLU A 80 13.41 1.96 -0.06
CA GLU A 80 12.94 3.33 0.15
C GLU A 80 11.47 3.36 0.59
N ALA A 81 11.05 4.48 1.18
CA ALA A 81 9.69 4.66 1.68
C ALA A 81 9.05 5.98 1.23
N ILE A 82 7.73 5.98 1.11
CA ILE A 82 6.89 7.16 0.82
C ILE A 82 5.92 7.35 1.99
N LEU A 83 5.84 8.58 2.50
CA LEU A 83 4.81 9.00 3.46
C LEU A 83 3.73 9.78 2.73
N ILE A 84 2.47 9.42 2.94
CA ILE A 84 1.31 10.10 2.38
C ILE A 84 0.40 10.53 3.56
N PRO A 85 0.18 11.84 3.75
CA PRO A 85 -0.68 12.32 4.82
C PRO A 85 -2.18 12.18 4.48
N ASP A 86 -3.00 12.11 5.52
CA ASP A 86 -4.47 12.18 5.41
C ASP A 86 -4.95 13.36 4.55
N GLY A 87 -5.99 13.12 3.75
CA GLY A 87 -6.57 14.08 2.81
C GLY A 87 -5.81 14.24 1.49
N ALA A 88 -4.65 13.60 1.32
CA ALA A 88 -3.94 13.62 0.05
C ALA A 88 -4.75 12.90 -1.05
N LYS A 89 -4.88 13.57 -2.21
CA LYS A 89 -5.35 12.95 -3.44
C LYS A 89 -4.14 12.46 -4.23
N VAL A 90 -4.12 11.17 -4.57
CA VAL A 90 -2.96 10.51 -5.16
C VAL A 90 -3.32 9.60 -6.32
N THR A 91 -2.32 9.31 -7.14
CA THR A 91 -2.32 8.23 -8.13
C THR A 91 -1.12 7.34 -7.84
N TYR A 92 -1.34 6.04 -7.65
CA TYR A 92 -0.27 5.05 -7.50
C TYR A 92 0.09 4.47 -8.86
N ARG A 93 1.39 4.32 -9.13
CA ARG A 93 1.93 3.72 -10.35
C ARG A 93 3.04 2.77 -9.98
N GLY A 94 2.90 1.50 -10.32
CA GLY A 94 3.93 0.50 -10.10
C GLY A 94 4.38 -0.12 -11.41
N ARG A 95 5.66 -0.50 -11.46
CA ARG A 95 6.19 -1.31 -12.55
C ARG A 95 5.94 -2.79 -12.30
N ALA A 96 5.82 -3.58 -13.37
CA ALA A 96 5.72 -5.04 -13.27
C ALA A 96 6.83 -5.61 -12.36
N GLY A 97 6.45 -6.44 -11.39
CA GLY A 97 7.37 -7.01 -10.41
C GLY A 97 7.59 -6.16 -9.16
N THR A 98 7.00 -4.97 -9.05
CA THR A 98 7.10 -4.15 -7.84
C THR A 98 6.34 -4.81 -6.68
N VAL A 99 7.01 -4.91 -5.53
CA VAL A 99 6.44 -5.39 -4.27
C VAL A 99 6.59 -4.31 -3.21
N GLY A 100 5.48 -3.91 -2.62
CA GLY A 100 5.44 -2.91 -1.54
C GLY A 100 4.80 -3.47 -0.28
N PHE A 101 5.17 -2.90 0.85
CA PHE A 101 4.50 -3.07 2.13
C PHE A 101 3.91 -1.72 2.56
N PHE A 102 2.64 -1.71 2.94
CA PHE A 102 1.96 -0.48 3.36
C PHE A 102 1.35 -0.62 4.74
N VAL A 103 1.44 0.46 5.50
CA VAL A 103 0.83 0.60 6.82
C VAL A 103 -0.01 1.87 6.80
N LEU A 104 -1.25 1.77 7.28
CA LEU A 104 -2.14 2.91 7.39
C LEU A 104 -2.76 3.03 8.77
N TRP A 105 -3.18 4.23 9.13
CA TRP A 105 -3.94 4.49 10.35
C TRP A 105 -4.98 5.61 10.14
N PRO A 106 -6.21 5.46 10.65
CA PRO A 106 -6.75 4.27 11.32
C PRO A 106 -7.16 3.18 10.31
N PHE A 107 -7.13 1.91 10.70
CA PHE A 107 -7.48 0.79 9.82
C PHE A 107 -8.93 0.78 9.33
N ASP A 108 -9.82 1.42 10.09
CA ASP A 108 -11.26 1.46 9.89
C ASP A 108 -11.74 2.82 9.36
N TRP A 109 -10.88 3.54 8.64
CA TRP A 109 -11.15 4.81 7.97
C TRP A 109 -12.43 4.85 7.10
N ASP A 110 -12.95 3.70 6.67
CA ASP A 110 -14.17 3.59 5.86
C ASP A 110 -15.44 3.26 6.68
N LYS A 111 -15.32 3.01 7.99
CA LYS A 111 -16.48 2.77 8.84
C LYS A 111 -17.15 4.10 9.19
N LYS A 112 -18.45 4.21 8.90
CA LYS A 112 -19.34 5.24 9.45
C LYS A 112 -19.78 4.87 10.85
#